data_AF-A0A836S3U8-F1
#
_entry.id   AF-A0A836S3U8-F1
#
_cell.length_a   1.000
_cell.length_b   1.000
_cell.length_c   1.000
_cell.angle_alpha   90.00
_cell.angle_beta   90.00
_cell.angle_gamma   90.00
#
_symmetry.space_group_name_H-M   'P 1'
#
loop_
_entity.id
_entity.type
_entity.pdbx_description
1 polymer ?
#
loop_
_entity_poly.entity_id
_entity_poly.type
_entity_poly.pdbx_seq_one_letter_code
_entity_poly.pdbx_strand_id
1 'polypeptide(L)'
;MNDEKHTIEGVVRLSIPKELVDVLRIVANHNKWRRIECINLIASENVMSPLAEAVYLTDMMHRYAEGKPRKRYYQGTRFID
;
A
#
# COMPACT_ATOMS: atom_id res chain seq x y z
N MET A 1 -25.42 12.31 26.19
CA MET A 1 -25.43 13.69 25.67
C MET A 1 -25.18 13.54 24.18
N ASN A 2 -26.13 13.99 23.37
CA ASN A 2 -26.37 13.53 22.01
C ASN A 2 -25.22 13.87 21.04
N ASP A 3 -24.71 12.87 20.33
CA ASP A 3 -23.90 13.07 19.12
C ASP A 3 -24.83 13.54 17.99
N GLU A 4 -25.00 14.85 17.89
CA GLU A 4 -25.69 15.48 16.77
C GLU A 4 -24.89 15.24 15.48
N LYS A 5 -25.44 14.39 14.61
CA LYS A 5 -24.97 14.17 13.24
C LYS A 5 -25.28 15.43 12.41
N HIS A 6 -24.35 16.38 12.40
CA HIS A 6 -24.36 17.46 11.41
C HIS A 6 -24.10 16.87 10.02
N THR A 7 -25.18 16.82 9.23
CA THR A 7 -25.20 16.27 7.88
C THR A 7 -24.87 17.39 6.90
N ILE A 8 -23.65 17.37 6.38
CA ILE A 8 -23.29 18.09 5.15
C ILE A 8 -23.73 17.21 3.97
N GLU A 9 -24.71 17.68 3.20
CA GLU A 9 -25.23 16.98 2.03
C GLU A 9 -24.08 16.61 1.07
N GLY A 10 -23.94 15.32 0.77
CA GLY A 10 -23.10 14.82 -0.33
C GLY A 10 -21.75 14.19 0.04
N VAL A 11 -21.30 14.23 1.30
CA VAL A 11 -20.07 13.53 1.71
C VAL A 11 -20.42 12.30 2.53
N VAL A 12 -20.34 11.12 1.91
CA VAL A 12 -20.41 9.85 2.64
C VAL A 12 -19.27 9.86 3.67
N ARG A 13 -19.60 10.01 4.96
CA ARG A 13 -18.65 9.69 6.04
C ARG A 13 -18.40 8.18 5.99
N LEU A 14 -17.36 7.78 5.26
CA LEU A 14 -16.83 6.43 5.33
C LEU A 14 -16.29 6.23 6.76
N SER A 15 -17.02 5.46 7.57
CA SER A 15 -16.50 4.98 8.84
C SER A 15 -15.39 3.98 8.53
N ILE A 16 -14.15 4.33 8.87
CA ILE A 16 -13.00 3.42 8.73
C ILE A 16 -13.21 2.26 9.72
N PRO A 17 -13.22 1.00 9.26
CA PRO A 17 -13.32 -0.16 10.15
C PRO A 17 -12.20 -0.15 11.18
N LYS A 18 -12.51 -0.52 12.43
CA LYS A 18 -11.52 -0.57 13.51
C LYS A 18 -10.35 -1.49 13.15
N GLU A 19 -10.64 -2.60 12.49
CA GLU A 19 -9.68 -3.60 12.05
C GLU A 19 -8.66 -3.00 11.08
N LEU A 20 -9.10 -2.12 10.16
CA LEU A 20 -8.21 -1.44 9.23
C LEU A 20 -7.26 -0.49 9.98
N VAL A 21 -7.77 0.26 10.97
CA VAL A 21 -6.93 1.12 11.81
C VAL A 21 -5.88 0.29 12.57
N ASP A 22 -6.29 -0.87 13.09
CA ASP A 22 -5.40 -1.77 13.82
C ASP A 22 -4.28 -2.31 12.91
N VAL A 23 -4.59 -2.73 11.68
CA VAL A 23 -3.60 -3.16 10.68
C VAL A 23 -2.63 -2.03 10.33
N LEU A 24 -3.13 -0.84 10.04
CA LEU A 24 -2.28 0.32 9.70
C LEU A 24 -1.33 0.68 10.85
N ARG A 25 -1.80 0.60 12.10
CA ARG A 25 -0.97 0.82 13.28
C ARG A 25 0.13 -0.24 13.42
N ILE A 26 -0.19 -1.51 13.19
CA ILE A 26 0.81 -2.60 13.22
C ILE A 26 1.88 -2.37 12.16
N VAL A 27 1.48 -2.05 10.92
CA VAL A 27 2.42 -1.77 9.82
C VAL A 27 3.31 -0.58 10.14
N ALA A 28 2.75 0.51 10.67
CA ALA A 28 3.51 1.69 11.06
C ALA A 28 4.54 1.38 12.15
N ASN A 29 4.14 0.66 13.19
CA ASN A 29 5.04 0.26 14.28
C ASN A 29 6.15 -0.68 13.78
N HIS A 30 5.82 -1.63 12.91
CA HIS A 30 6.80 -2.52 12.29
C HIS A 30 7.85 -1.73 11.50
N ASN A 31 7.41 -0.80 10.65
CA ASN A 31 8.31 0.02 9.84
C ASN A 31 9.21 0.89 10.71
N LYS A 32 8.67 1.48 11.79
CA LYS A 32 9.46 2.25 12.75
C LYS A 32 10.53 1.38 13.41
N TRP A 33 10.14 0.21 13.90
CA TRP A 33 11.05 -0.72 14.57
C TRP A 33 12.20 -1.14 13.65
N ARG A 34 11.87 -1.70 12.48
CA ARG A 34 12.86 -2.23 11.53
C ARG A 34 13.77 -1.18 10.91
N ARG A 35 13.32 0.07 10.79
CA ARG A 35 14.10 1.14 10.14
C ARG A 35 14.90 1.99 11.11
N ILE A 36 14.44 2.16 12.35
CA ILE A 36 14.96 3.21 13.25
C ILE A 36 15.35 2.67 14.62
N GLU A 37 14.62 1.68 15.16
CA GLU A 37 14.74 1.33 16.59
C GLU A 37 15.52 0.02 16.84
N CYS A 38 15.82 -0.77 15.80
CA CYS A 38 16.57 -2.03 15.96
C CYS A 38 17.76 -2.18 15.00
N ILE A 39 18.70 -3.05 15.39
CA ILE A 39 19.79 -3.52 14.53
C ILE A 39 19.33 -4.81 13.84
N ASN A 40 19.27 -4.79 12.51
CA ASN A 40 18.90 -5.96 11.72
C ASN A 40 20.12 -6.87 11.52
N LEU A 41 20.10 -8.09 12.10
CA LEU A 41 21.25 -9.00 12.11
C LEU A 41 21.10 -10.23 11.20
N ILE A 42 19.98 -10.37 10.49
CA ILE A 42 19.77 -11.48 9.57
C ILE A 42 20.45 -11.16 8.25
N ALA A 43 21.43 -12.00 7.85
CA ALA A 43 22.32 -11.74 6.72
C ALA A 43 21.61 -11.60 5.36
N SER A 44 20.43 -12.19 5.19
CA SER A 44 19.66 -12.14 3.95
C SER A 44 18.61 -11.01 3.92
N GLU A 45 18.39 -10.31 5.03
CA GLU A 45 17.40 -9.22 5.11
C GLU A 45 18.02 -7.89 4.66
N ASN A 46 17.17 -7.00 4.14
CA ASN A 46 17.57 -5.65 3.74
C ASN A 46 16.39 -4.68 3.86
N VAL A 47 16.67 -3.38 3.83
CA VAL A 47 15.66 -2.31 3.83
C VAL A 47 15.61 -1.68 2.44
N MET A 48 14.42 -1.63 1.86
CA MET A 48 14.21 -1.00 0.55
C MET A 48 14.38 0.53 0.63
N SER A 49 14.93 1.15 -0.41
CA SER A 49 15.08 2.61 -0.46
C SER A 49 13.71 3.28 -0.65
N PRO A 50 13.51 4.53 -0.17
CA PRO A 50 12.23 5.23 -0.34
C PRO A 50 11.79 5.37 -1.81
N LEU A 51 12.74 5.55 -2.74
CA LEU A 51 12.43 5.62 -4.17
C LEU A 51 11.94 4.28 -4.72
N ALA A 52 12.58 3.18 -4.31
CA ALA A 52 12.14 1.84 -4.70
C ALA A 52 10.76 1.51 -4.12
N GLU A 53 10.47 1.91 -2.86
CA GLU A 53 9.13 1.82 -2.27
C GLU A 53 8.07 2.60 -3.07
N ALA A 54 8.39 3.82 -3.48
CA ALA A 54 7.46 4.68 -4.22
C ALA A 54 7.07 4.10 -5.60
N VAL A 55 8.00 3.45 -6.31
CA VAL A 55 7.70 2.80 -7.60
C VAL A 55 7.09 1.41 -7.43
N TYR A 56 7.35 0.74 -6.31
CA TYR A 56 6.77 -0.56 -5.98
C TYR A 56 5.28 -0.46 -5.63
N LEU A 57 4.89 0.56 -4.87
CA LEU A 57 3.51 0.82 -4.45
C LEU A 57 2.73 1.61 -5.51
N THR A 58 2.61 1.03 -6.70
CA THR A 58 1.84 1.62 -7.81
C THR A 58 0.75 0.67 -8.30
N ASP A 59 -0.16 1.21 -9.11
CA ASP A 59 -1.23 0.45 -9.77
C ASP A 59 -0.71 -0.71 -10.64
N MET A 60 0.57 -0.70 -11.02
CA MET A 60 1.22 -1.77 -11.80
C MET A 60 1.06 -3.15 -11.14
N MET A 61 1.04 -3.24 -9.81
CA MET A 61 0.89 -4.50 -9.08
C MET A 61 -0.47 -5.18 -9.28
N HIS A 62 -1.46 -4.47 -9.82
CA HIS A 62 -2.81 -4.98 -10.07
C HIS A 62 -3.09 -5.32 -11.53
N ARG A 63 -2.06 -5.30 -12.40
CA ARG A 63 -2.22 -5.52 -13.84
C ARG A 63 -1.66 -6.87 -14.26
N TYR A 64 -2.50 -7.66 -14.93
CA TYR A 64 -2.06 -8.91 -15.56
C TYR A 64 -1.37 -8.62 -16.89
N ALA A 65 -0.12 -9.04 -17.03
CA ALA A 65 0.69 -8.86 -18.23
C ALA A 65 1.33 -10.19 -18.69
N GLU A 66 0.52 -11.25 -18.75
CA GLU A 66 0.94 -12.56 -19.24
C GLU A 66 1.45 -12.51 -20.70
N GLY A 67 2.45 -13.32 -21.00
CA GLY A 67 3.17 -13.34 -22.27
C GLY A 67 4.52 -12.63 -22.20
N LYS A 68 5.09 -12.29 -23.35
CA LYS A 68 6.36 -11.55 -23.46
C LYS A 68 6.09 -10.09 -23.83
N PRO A 69 7.04 -9.17 -23.61
CA PRO A 69 6.92 -7.80 -24.12
C PRO A 69 6.51 -7.78 -25.60
N ARG A 70 5.48 -7.00 -25.92
CA ARG A 70 4.87 -6.89 -27.28
C ARG A 70 4.25 -8.18 -27.83
N LYS A 71 4.10 -9.20 -26.98
CA LYS A 71 3.46 -10.50 -27.26
C LYS A 71 2.63 -10.93 -26.05
N ARG A 72 1.77 -10.01 -25.59
CA ARG A 72 0.90 -10.21 -24.42
C ARG A 72 -0.37 -10.94 -24.83
N TYR A 73 -0.93 -11.70 -23.89
CA TYR A 73 -2.23 -12.37 -24.09
C TYR A 73 -3.40 -11.43 -23.87
N TYR A 74 -3.22 -10.40 -23.03
CA TYR A 74 -4.23 -9.39 -22.73
C TYR A 74 -3.87 -8.03 -23.36
N GLN A 75 -4.89 -7.21 -23.58
CA GLN A 75 -4.76 -5.85 -24.11
C GLN A 75 -4.56 -4.83 -22.98
N GLY A 76 -4.19 -3.59 -23.32
CA GLY A 76 -4.05 -2.50 -22.36
C GLY A 76 -2.71 -2.46 -21.60
N THR A 77 -1.69 -3.16 -22.09
CA THR A 77 -0.38 -3.30 -21.43
C THR A 77 0.66 -2.27 -21.86
N ARG A 78 0.26 -1.15 -22.49
CA ARG A 78 1.18 -0.19 -23.15
C ARG A 78 2.36 0.26 -22.29
N PHE A 79 2.15 0.50 -20.99
CA PHE A 79 3.19 0.99 -20.08
C PHE A 79 3.89 -0.12 -19.28
N ILE A 80 3.44 -1.38 -19.46
CA ILE A 80 4.07 -2.58 -18.89
C ILE A 80 5.00 -3.25 -19.94
N ASP A 81 4.72 -3.03 -21.22
CA ASP A 81 5.60 -3.37 -22.36
C ASP A 81 6.74 -2.37 -22.55
#